data_AF-A0A259CCC7-F1
#
_entry.id   AF-A0A259CCC7-F1
#
_cell.length_a   1.000
_cell.length_b   1.000
_cell.length_c   1.000
_cell.angle_alpha   90.00
_cell.angle_beta   90.00
_cell.angle_gamma   90.00
#
_symmetry.space_group_name_H-M   'P 1'
#
loop_
_entity.id
_entity.type
_entity.pdbx_description
1 polymer ?
#
loop_
_entity_poly.entity_id
_entity_poly.type
_entity_poly.pdbx_seq_one_letter_code
_entity_poly.pdbx_strand_id
1 'polypeptide(L)'
;MFWMEANVCGDVRHVAVGNASPIPAAASLLAREIGKGRPYVSLLGSAKNTFWTDGARELFDCAGQGRIDVFFLSGGQIDGHGNINLVEIGSHDKPKVRFPGSFGSAYL
;
A
#
# COMPACT_ATOMS: atom_id res chain seq x y z
N MET A 1 15.82 3.72 6.07
CA MET A 1 14.61 3.43 5.28
C MET A 1 13.43 3.15 6.20
N PHE A 2 13.44 2.05 6.95
CA PHE A 2 12.37 1.65 7.88
C PHE A 2 11.83 2.74 8.83
N TRP A 3 12.73 3.48 9.50
CA TRP A 3 12.35 4.57 10.41
C TRP A 3 11.67 5.76 9.72
N MET A 4 12.00 6.02 8.45
CA MET A 4 11.40 7.12 7.69
C MET A 4 9.94 6.82 7.36
N GLU A 5 9.66 5.58 6.93
CA GLU A 5 8.29 5.11 6.70
C GLU A 5 7.48 5.04 8.00
N ALA A 6 8.11 4.63 9.11
CA ALA A 6 7.45 4.65 10.41
C ALA A 6 7.03 6.06 10.84
N ASN A 7 7.84 7.08 10.53
CA ASN A 7 7.49 8.49 10.78
C ASN A 7 6.29 8.95 9.93
N VAL A 8 6.22 8.54 8.66
CA VAL A 8 5.06 8.84 7.79
C VAL A 8 3.77 8.26 8.39
N CYS A 9 3.86 7.11 9.06
CA CYS A 9 2.73 6.45 9.71
C CYS A 9 2.42 6.93 11.13
N GLY A 10 3.27 7.73 11.77
CA GLY A 10 3.21 7.97 13.22
C GLY A 10 1.94 8.71 13.70
N ASP A 11 1.44 9.64 12.90
CA ASP A 11 0.31 10.51 13.27
C ASP A 11 -0.99 10.19 12.53
N VAL A 12 -1.01 9.15 11.69
CA VAL A 12 -2.18 8.81 10.88
C VAL A 12 -3.14 7.89 11.63
N ARG A 13 -4.40 7.83 11.20
CA ARG A 13 -5.43 6.99 11.85
C ARG A 13 -5.38 5.58 11.30
N HIS A 14 -5.18 5.44 9.99
CA HIS A 14 -5.25 4.16 9.30
C HIS A 14 -4.25 4.06 8.14
N VAL A 15 -3.41 3.03 8.22
CA VAL A 15 -2.51 2.60 7.16
C VAL A 15 -3.03 1.31 6.54
N ALA A 16 -3.14 1.28 5.21
CA ALA A 16 -3.35 0.03 4.48
C ALA A 16 -2.08 -0.39 3.74
N VAL A 17 -1.81 -1.69 3.75
CA VAL A 17 -0.63 -2.29 3.14
C VAL A 17 -1.07 -3.38 2.17
N GLY A 18 -0.70 -3.18 0.91
CA GLY A 18 -1.04 -4.07 -0.21
C GLY A 18 -0.11 -5.27 -0.35
N ASN A 19 -0.24 -5.94 -1.49
CA ASN A 19 0.55 -7.12 -1.83
C ASN A 19 2.05 -6.80 -1.93
N ALA A 20 2.90 -7.80 -1.69
CA ALA A 20 4.35 -7.73 -1.89
C ALA A 20 5.06 -6.52 -1.23
N SER A 21 4.60 -6.11 -0.04
CA SER A 21 5.06 -4.88 0.64
C SER A 21 5.68 -5.15 2.02
N PRO A 22 6.76 -5.95 2.15
CA PRO A 22 7.32 -6.34 3.46
C PRO A 22 7.91 -5.17 4.24
N ILE A 23 8.54 -4.20 3.57
CA ILE A 23 9.15 -3.03 4.22
C ILE A 23 8.06 -2.09 4.77
N PRO A 24 7.07 -1.64 3.95
CA PRO A 24 5.93 -0.87 4.47
C PRO A 24 5.11 -1.59 5.54
N ALA A 25 4.92 -2.91 5.40
CA ALA A 25 4.22 -3.70 6.40
C ALA A 25 4.93 -3.62 7.76
N ALA A 26 6.23 -3.89 7.78
CA ALA A 26 6.99 -3.86 9.01
C ALA A 26 7.07 -2.43 9.58
N ALA A 27 7.19 -1.39 8.74
CA ALA A 27 7.27 -0.01 9.21
C ALA A 27 5.96 0.44 9.86
N SER A 28 4.83 0.07 9.26
CA SER A 28 3.49 0.35 9.78
C SER A 28 3.23 -0.38 11.10
N LEU A 29 3.66 -1.64 11.20
CA LEU A 29 3.56 -2.42 12.42
C LEU A 29 4.46 -1.88 13.54
N LEU A 30 5.68 -1.41 13.22
CA LEU A 30 6.53 -0.73 14.18
C LEU A 30 5.89 0.56 14.66
N ALA A 31 5.39 1.41 13.74
CA ALA A 31 4.71 2.65 14.08
C ALA A 31 3.53 2.36 15.02
N ARG A 32 2.77 1.30 14.77
CA ARG A 32 1.68 0.84 15.63
C ARG A 32 2.14 0.51 17.05
N GLU A 33 3.25 -0.19 17.17
CA GLU A 33 3.82 -0.57 18.48
C GLU A 33 4.30 0.66 19.26
N ILE A 34 5.03 1.56 18.60
CA ILE A 34 5.51 2.82 19.20
C ILE A 34 4.32 3.69 19.65
N GLY A 35 3.28 3.81 18.82
CA GLY A 35 2.07 4.56 19.11
C GLY A 35 1.08 3.86 20.04
N LYS A 36 1.48 2.77 20.72
CA LYS A 36 0.68 2.02 21.70
C LYS A 36 -0.65 1.51 21.13
N GLY A 37 -0.60 0.92 19.93
CA GLY A 37 -1.76 0.37 19.23
C GLY A 37 -2.31 1.28 18.12
N ARG A 38 -1.64 2.39 17.80
CA ARG A 38 -1.95 3.29 16.68
C ARG A 38 -0.72 3.57 15.82
N PRO A 39 -0.84 3.71 14.49
CA PRO A 39 -2.07 3.72 13.68
C PRO A 39 -2.73 2.34 13.59
N TYR A 40 -3.99 2.31 13.14
CA TYR A 40 -4.61 1.07 12.72
C TYR A 40 -3.96 0.59 11.42
N VAL A 41 -3.65 -0.71 11.32
CA VAL A 41 -2.91 -1.28 10.19
C VAL A 41 -3.71 -2.41 9.57
N SER A 42 -4.19 -2.20 8.34
CA SER A 42 -4.81 -3.23 7.51
C SER A 42 -3.77 -3.84 6.58
N LEU A 43 -3.39 -5.10 6.82
CA LEU A 43 -2.35 -5.80 6.05
C LEU A 43 -2.94 -6.93 5.20
N LEU A 44 -2.92 -6.77 3.88
CA LEU A 44 -3.42 -7.77 2.94
C LEU A 44 -2.75 -9.15 3.18
N GLY A 45 -3.58 -10.20 3.26
CA GLY A 45 -3.12 -11.58 3.46
C GLY A 45 -2.78 -11.94 4.91
N SER A 46 -3.03 -11.06 5.88
CA SER A 46 -2.82 -11.33 7.30
C SER A 46 -4.13 -11.48 8.05
N ALA A 47 -4.52 -12.70 8.43
CA ALA A 47 -5.73 -12.94 9.23
C ALA A 47 -5.75 -12.21 10.58
N LYS A 48 -4.58 -11.86 11.13
CA LYS A 48 -4.45 -11.11 12.40
C LYS A 48 -4.58 -9.59 12.24
N ASN A 49 -4.27 -9.07 11.06
CA ASN A 49 -4.21 -7.62 10.79
C ASN A 49 -5.09 -7.23 9.60
N THR A 50 -5.95 -8.13 9.14
CA THR A 50 -7.02 -7.88 8.18
C THR A 50 -8.30 -7.96 8.98
N PHE A 51 -8.94 -6.82 9.15
CA PHE A 51 -10.20 -6.73 9.86
C PHE A 51 -11.39 -6.75 8.90
N TRP A 52 -11.08 -6.90 7.61
CA TRP A 52 -12.06 -6.95 6.55
C TRP A 52 -12.63 -8.35 6.42
N THR A 53 -13.95 -8.42 6.30
CA THR A 53 -14.70 -9.67 6.13
C THR A 53 -15.01 -9.97 4.67
N ASP A 54 -15.21 -8.93 3.85
CA ASP A 54 -15.45 -9.03 2.40
C ASP A 54 -14.19 -8.72 1.55
N GLY A 55 -13.01 -8.90 2.16
CA GLY A 55 -11.71 -8.79 1.48
C GLY A 55 -11.42 -7.42 0.89
N ALA A 56 -10.98 -7.39 -0.38
CA ALA A 56 -10.52 -6.16 -1.03
C ALA A 56 -11.64 -5.13 -1.27
N ARG A 57 -12.92 -5.55 -1.28
CA ARG A 57 -14.05 -4.63 -1.48
C ARG A 57 -14.11 -3.58 -0.37
N GLU A 58 -14.05 -4.03 0.88
CA GLU A 58 -14.10 -3.14 2.04
C GLU A 58 -12.88 -2.20 2.10
N LEU A 59 -11.71 -2.64 1.61
CA LEU A 59 -10.54 -1.78 1.46
C LEU A 59 -10.82 -0.62 0.50
N PHE A 60 -11.37 -0.91 -0.69
CA PHE A 60 -11.72 0.11 -1.67
C PHE A 60 -12.83 1.04 -1.18
N ASP A 61 -13.85 0.50 -0.51
CA ASP A 61 -14.92 1.31 0.10
C ASP A 61 -14.34 2.26 1.17
N CYS A 62 -13.41 1.79 2.00
CA CYS A 62 -12.74 2.65 2.98
C CYS A 62 -11.87 3.71 2.33
N ALA A 63 -11.16 3.39 1.25
CA ALA A 63 -10.39 4.37 0.50
C ALA A 63 -11.30 5.43 -0.12
N GLY A 64 -12.39 5.04 -0.77
CA GLY A 64 -13.38 5.96 -1.34
C GLY A 64 -14.08 6.84 -0.30
N GLN A 65 -14.19 6.38 0.95
CA GLN A 65 -14.70 7.14 2.09
C GLN A 65 -13.65 8.04 2.76
N GLY A 66 -12.39 8.05 2.31
CA GLY A 66 -11.31 8.81 2.95
C GLY A 66 -10.92 8.26 4.33
N ARG A 67 -11.13 6.96 4.56
CA ARG A 67 -10.83 6.24 5.81
C ARG A 67 -9.50 5.50 5.77
N ILE A 68 -8.74 5.63 4.68
CA ILE A 68 -7.34 5.22 4.53
C ILE A 68 -6.53 6.50 4.43
N ASP A 69 -5.63 6.73 5.38
CA ASP A 69 -4.80 7.94 5.37
C ASP A 69 -3.50 7.71 4.61
N VAL A 70 -2.96 6.48 4.64
CA VAL A 70 -1.71 6.11 3.97
C VAL A 70 -1.86 4.76 3.29
N PHE A 71 -1.46 4.71 2.02
CA PHE A 71 -1.22 3.49 1.26
C PHE A 71 0.14 3.58 0.58
N PHE A 72 0.89 2.48 0.55
CA PHE A 72 2.21 2.44 -0.07
C PHE A 72 2.13 1.81 -1.46
N LEU A 73 2.60 2.53 -2.48
CA LEU A 73 2.71 2.07 -3.86
C LEU A 73 4.17 1.97 -4.25
N SER A 74 4.53 0.85 -4.90
CA SER A 74 5.79 0.73 -5.62
C SER A 74 5.62 1.19 -7.07
N GLY A 75 6.73 1.27 -7.80
CA GLY A 75 6.72 1.56 -9.24
C GLY A 75 7.83 0.80 -9.94
N GLY A 76 7.51 0.12 -11.04
CA GLY A 76 8.53 -0.38 -11.96
C GLY A 76 9.24 0.79 -12.65
N GLN A 77 8.49 1.88 -12.88
CA GLN A 77 9.02 3.21 -13.19
C GLN A 77 8.19 4.27 -12.46
N ILE A 78 8.82 5.37 -12.08
CA ILE A 78 8.19 6.55 -11.47
C ILE A 78 8.74 7.77 -12.20
N ASP A 79 7.88 8.65 -12.71
CA ASP A 79 8.30 9.87 -13.39
C ASP A 79 8.32 11.10 -12.45
N GLY A 80 8.77 12.25 -12.97
CA GLY A 80 8.87 13.49 -12.19
C GLY A 80 7.53 14.11 -11.78
N HIS A 81 6.42 13.62 -12.31
CA HIS A 81 5.06 14.02 -11.94
C HIS A 81 4.42 13.05 -10.94
N GLY A 82 5.11 11.97 -10.59
CA GLY A 82 4.60 10.93 -9.70
C GLY A 82 3.72 9.89 -10.38
N ASN A 83 3.67 9.85 -11.72
CA ASN A 83 3.01 8.75 -12.41
C ASN A 83 3.84 7.47 -12.22
N ILE A 84 3.14 6.35 -12.00
CA ILE A 84 3.77 5.05 -11.80
C ILE A 84 3.41 4.09 -12.92
N ASN A 85 4.40 3.34 -13.39
CA ASN A 85 4.20 2.22 -14.31
C ASN A 85 4.45 0.90 -13.60
N LEU A 86 3.43 0.05 -13.59
CA LEU A 86 3.42 -1.28 -13.00
C LEU A 86 2.97 -2.37 -13.99
N VAL A 87 2.92 -2.04 -15.29
CA VAL A 87 2.39 -2.95 -16.32
C VAL A 87 3.51 -3.54 -17.17
N GLU A 88 4.28 -2.71 -17.87
CA GLU A 88 5.30 -3.20 -18.82
C GLU A 88 6.27 -2.13 -19.30
N ILE A 89 7.39 -2.57 -19.88
CA ILE A 89 8.33 -1.71 -20.63
C ILE A 89 8.32 -2.12 -22.09
N GLY A 90 8.19 -1.15 -23.00
CA GLY A 90 8.18 -1.36 -24.45
C GLY A 90 6.78 -1.24 -25.06
N SER A 91 6.60 -1.75 -26.28
CA SER A 91 5.29 -1.76 -26.96
C SER A 91 4.32 -2.74 -26.30
N HIS A 92 3.06 -2.33 -26.14
CA HIS A 92 2.01 -3.14 -25.52
C HIS A 92 1.81 -4.51 -26.18
N ASP A 93 1.84 -4.57 -27.51
CA ASP A 93 1.60 -5.80 -28.27
C ASP A 93 2.75 -6.81 -28.14
N LYS A 94 3.94 -6.34 -27.79
CA LYS A 94 5.15 -7.14 -27.62
C LYS A 94 6.05 -6.52 -26.56
N PRO A 95 5.69 -6.67 -25.27
CA PRO A 95 6.42 -6.01 -24.19
C PRO A 95 7.83 -6.61 -24.06
N LYS A 96 8.81 -5.74 -23.80
CA LYS A 96 10.19 -6.15 -23.51
C LYS A 96 10.31 -6.71 -22.09
N VAL A 97 9.57 -6.13 -21.15
CA VAL A 97 9.46 -6.58 -19.75
C VAL A 97 8.01 -6.50 -19.34
N ARG A 98 7.50 -7.53 -18.65
CA ARG A 98 6.16 -7.54 -18.06
C ARG A 98 6.24 -7.49 -16.54
N PHE A 99 5.56 -6.53 -15.94
CA PHE A 99 5.45 -6.38 -14.50
C PHE A 99 4.23 -7.14 -13.94
N PRO A 100 4.15 -7.34 -12.61
CA PRO A 100 3.07 -8.10 -11.98
C PRO A 100 1.66 -7.48 -12.13
N GLY A 101 1.55 -6.19 -12.51
CA GLY A 101 0.29 -5.49 -12.72
C GLY A 101 0.05 -4.33 -11.75
N SER A 102 -1.00 -3.54 -12.02
CA SER A 102 -1.29 -2.27 -11.33
C SER A 102 -1.98 -2.41 -9.97
N PHE A 103 -2.59 -3.57 -9.67
CA PHE A 103 -3.36 -3.78 -8.44
C PHE A 103 -4.37 -2.63 -8.20
N GLY A 104 -4.43 -2.06 -6.98
CA GLY A 104 -5.31 -0.95 -6.63
C GLY A 104 -4.75 0.44 -6.93
N SER A 105 -3.60 0.55 -7.60
CA SER A 105 -2.83 1.81 -7.70
C SER A 105 -3.52 2.95 -8.43
N ALA A 106 -4.54 2.66 -9.23
CA ALA A 106 -5.31 3.69 -9.94
C ALA A 106 -6.43 4.31 -9.09
N TYR A 107 -6.73 3.73 -7.93
CA TYR A 107 -7.85 4.12 -7.07
C TYR A 107 -7.42 4.53 -5.65
N LEU A 108 -6.38 3.89 -5.12
CA LEU A 108 -5.86 4.07 -3.76
C LEU A 108 -4.90 5.26 -3.64
#